data_AF-A0A7W8ESZ7-F1
#
_entry.id   AF-A0A7W8ESZ7-F1
#
_cell.length_a   1.000
_cell.length_b   1.000
_cell.length_c   1.000
_cell.angle_alpha   90.00
_cell.angle_beta   90.00
_cell.angle_gamma   90.00
#
_symmetry.space_group_name_H-M   'P 1'
#
loop_
_entity.id
_entity.type
_entity.pdbx_description
1 polymer ?
#
loop_
_entity_poly.entity_id
_entity_poly.type
_entity_poly.pdbx_seq_one_letter_code
_entity_poly.pdbx_strand_id
1 'polypeptide(L)'
;MTPLLSPPADGEPPTLANLRADVGEVWDAYQASRFGFATRQLPLLLADALLAARTYTGAEREEANALLALTYQGAAMVLGKLGENELAWMAADRGLAAAQQSGNNVITGSLFRSVTHCLLSTGRYETAVQLVGDAAGFLEPGLSEATPSFLSVYGTLFLAGSMAAARAEDRATTQAFLREAEATATRLSSDANHMWTAFGPTNVAIHKVATAGELGAFQVASDLGPQIDTSGLPVERRYVTTSKWRTHSLPETAPTKPSPSSSKPNSSHPSKSGTTT
;
A
#
# COMPACT_ATOMS: atom_id res chain seq x y z
N MET A 1 -6.03 18.94 -32.66
CA MET A 1 -4.96 18.00 -33.04
C MET A 1 -4.68 17.15 -31.81
N THR A 2 -4.93 15.86 -31.89
CA THR A 2 -4.78 14.94 -30.75
C THR A 2 -3.29 14.81 -30.40
N PRO A 3 -2.87 15.09 -29.15
CA PRO A 3 -1.45 15.01 -28.75
C PRO A 3 -0.84 13.60 -28.86
N LEU A 4 -1.65 12.59 -29.19
CA LEU A 4 -1.27 11.20 -29.46
C LEU A 4 -0.59 10.96 -30.82
N LEU A 5 -0.57 11.95 -31.72
CA LEU A 5 0.00 11.81 -33.07
C LEU A 5 1.17 12.77 -33.36
N SER A 6 1.59 13.56 -32.37
CA SER A 6 2.85 14.28 -32.52
C SER A 6 4.00 13.27 -32.50
N PRO A 7 4.97 13.34 -33.44
CA PRO A 7 6.22 12.62 -33.26
C PRO A 7 6.79 12.99 -31.88
N PRO A 8 7.46 12.07 -31.17
CA PRO A 8 8.09 12.40 -29.89
C PRO A 8 8.92 13.66 -30.15
N ALA A 9 8.72 14.69 -29.33
CA ALA A 9 9.52 15.90 -29.44
C ALA A 9 10.99 15.45 -29.52
N ASP A 10 11.71 15.89 -30.55
CA ASP A 10 13.16 15.72 -30.71
C ASP A 10 13.89 16.55 -29.62
N GLY A 11 13.46 16.38 -28.37
CA GLY A 11 14.06 16.96 -27.19
C GLY A 11 15.22 16.07 -26.76
N GLU A 12 16.31 16.71 -26.36
CA GLU A 12 17.39 16.03 -25.66
C GLU A 12 16.82 15.31 -24.43
N PRO A 13 17.13 14.02 -24.21
CA PRO A 13 16.60 13.29 -23.07
C PRO A 13 17.06 13.98 -21.78
N PRO A 14 16.24 13.98 -20.72
CA PRO A 14 16.68 14.47 -19.43
C PRO A 14 17.89 13.68 -18.96
N THR A 15 18.81 14.34 -18.26
CA THR A 15 19.94 13.62 -17.66
C THR A 15 19.42 12.60 -16.65
N LEU A 16 20.07 11.43 -16.58
CA LEU A 16 19.70 10.39 -15.62
C LEU A 16 19.76 10.89 -14.16
N ALA A 17 20.65 11.85 -13.87
CA ALA A 17 20.75 12.49 -12.57
C ALA A 17 19.49 13.30 -12.21
N ASN A 18 18.99 14.12 -13.14
CA ASN A 18 17.74 14.87 -12.94
C ASN A 18 16.56 13.91 -12.80
N LEU A 19 16.47 12.92 -13.69
CA LEU A 19 15.39 11.94 -13.65
C LEU A 19 15.36 11.16 -12.31
N ARG A 20 16.53 10.82 -11.77
CA ARG A 20 16.66 10.20 -10.45
C ARG A 20 16.18 11.10 -9.31
N ALA A 21 16.49 12.39 -9.37
CA ALA A 21 16.04 13.36 -8.38
C ALA A 21 14.51 13.49 -8.40
N ASP A 22 13.91 13.60 -9.58
CA ASP A 22 12.46 13.76 -9.76
C ASP A 22 11.70 12.50 -9.31
N VAL A 23 12.22 11.31 -9.60
CA VAL A 23 11.69 10.04 -9.06
C VAL A 23 11.72 10.05 -7.54
N GLY A 24 12.84 10.49 -6.94
CA GLY A 24 12.96 10.66 -5.49
C GLY A 24 11.89 11.59 -4.92
N GLU A 25 11.67 12.74 -5.54
CA GLU A 25 10.67 13.72 -5.08
C GLU A 25 9.25 13.16 -5.10
N VAL A 26 8.88 12.39 -6.14
CA VAL A 26 7.58 11.72 -6.21
C VAL A 26 7.41 10.72 -5.08
N TRP A 27 8.42 9.92 -4.77
CA TRP A 27 8.35 8.96 -3.67
C TRP A 27 8.32 9.63 -2.29
N ASP A 28 9.07 10.72 -2.10
CA ASP A 28 9.00 11.52 -0.88
C ASP A 28 7.61 12.16 -0.72
N ALA A 29 7.01 12.64 -1.80
CA ALA A 29 5.64 13.12 -1.79
C ALA A 29 4.63 12.01 -1.44
N TYR A 30 4.78 10.82 -2.02
CA TYR A 30 3.94 9.66 -1.70
C TYR A 30 4.04 9.30 -0.20
N GLN A 31 5.25 9.20 0.34
CA GLN A 31 5.47 8.86 1.75
C GLN A 31 5.00 9.94 2.73
N ALA A 32 5.03 11.20 2.31
CA ALA A 32 4.44 12.31 3.05
C ALA A 32 2.91 12.40 2.90
N SER A 33 2.26 11.44 2.22
CA SER A 33 0.83 11.48 1.86
C SER A 33 0.41 12.71 1.04
N ARG A 34 1.34 13.35 0.34
CA ARG A 34 1.10 14.49 -0.57
C ARG A 34 0.65 13.98 -1.95
N PHE A 35 -0.38 13.14 -2.00
CA PHE A 35 -0.80 12.45 -3.23
C PHE A 35 -1.19 13.42 -4.36
N GLY A 36 -1.80 14.57 -4.04
CA GLY A 36 -2.12 15.59 -5.03
C GLY A 36 -0.90 16.23 -5.69
N PHE A 37 0.23 16.34 -4.97
CA PHE A 37 1.50 16.77 -5.55
C PHE A 37 2.06 15.68 -6.48
N ALA A 38 2.17 14.45 -5.98
CA ALA A 38 2.68 13.33 -6.76
C ALA A 38 1.89 13.12 -8.06
N THR A 39 0.56 13.16 -8.00
CA THR A 39 -0.33 12.99 -9.17
C THR A 39 -0.13 14.06 -10.23
N ARG A 40 0.24 15.29 -9.84
CA ARG A 40 0.54 16.37 -10.80
C ARG A 40 1.89 16.20 -11.50
N GLN A 41 2.89 15.68 -10.80
CA GLN A 41 4.24 15.51 -11.35
C GLN A 41 4.38 14.27 -12.23
N LEU A 42 3.70 13.18 -11.87
CA LEU A 42 3.84 11.87 -12.51
C LEU A 42 3.67 11.86 -14.04
N PRO A 43 2.69 12.56 -14.66
CA PRO A 43 2.52 12.52 -16.11
C PRO A 43 3.72 13.05 -16.89
N LEU A 44 4.31 14.18 -16.45
CA LEU A 44 5.50 14.75 -17.10
C LEU A 44 6.72 13.86 -16.85
N LEU A 45 6.92 13.42 -15.60
CA LEU A 45 8.02 12.53 -15.26
C LEU A 45 7.98 11.19 -16.04
N LEU A 46 6.79 10.63 -16.27
CA LEU A 46 6.63 9.44 -17.10
C LEU A 46 7.02 9.70 -18.56
N ALA A 47 6.68 10.86 -19.12
CA ALA A 47 7.07 11.22 -20.48
C ALA A 47 8.60 11.34 -20.60
N ASP A 48 9.23 12.00 -19.63
CA ASP A 48 10.68 12.18 -19.52
C ASP A 48 11.42 10.85 -19.35
N ALA A 49 10.93 9.98 -18.46
CA ALA A 49 11.50 8.64 -18.27
C ALA A 49 11.34 7.75 -19.51
N LEU A 50 10.22 7.85 -20.21
CA LEU A 50 10.00 7.12 -21.47
C LEU A 50 10.93 7.61 -22.58
N LEU A 51 11.15 8.91 -22.69
CA LEU A 51 12.10 9.50 -23.63
C LEU A 51 13.52 9.02 -23.33
N ALA A 52 13.95 9.12 -22.07
CA ALA A 52 15.27 8.63 -21.63
C ALA A 52 15.47 7.14 -21.96
N ALA A 53 14.50 6.28 -21.65
CA ALA A 53 14.59 4.84 -21.90
C ALA A 53 14.65 4.47 -23.41
N ARG A 54 14.11 5.32 -24.28
CA ARG A 54 14.16 5.15 -25.74
C ARG A 54 15.43 5.70 -26.37
N THR A 55 16.01 6.75 -25.79
CA THR A 55 17.15 7.47 -26.38
C THR A 55 18.50 6.98 -25.88
N TYR A 56 18.64 6.68 -24.58
CA TYR A 56 19.89 6.15 -24.04
C TYR A 56 20.19 4.73 -24.56
N THR A 57 21.46 4.35 -24.51
CA THR A 57 21.93 3.02 -24.94
C THR A 57 22.83 2.37 -23.88
N GLY A 58 23.09 1.06 -24.00
CA GLY A 58 23.93 0.33 -23.05
C GLY A 58 23.47 0.47 -21.59
N ALA A 59 24.42 0.67 -20.68
CA ALA A 59 24.16 0.80 -19.25
C ALA A 59 23.27 2.01 -18.90
N GLU A 60 23.37 3.11 -19.64
CA GLU A 60 22.50 4.28 -19.43
C GLU A 60 21.04 3.94 -19.76
N ARG A 61 20.80 3.07 -20.75
CA ARG A 61 19.45 2.58 -21.06
C ARG A 61 18.90 1.69 -19.97
N GLU A 62 19.74 0.84 -19.38
CA GLU A 62 19.36 -0.01 -18.24
C GLU A 62 18.97 0.85 -17.04
N GLU A 63 19.75 1.90 -16.73
CA GLU A 63 19.43 2.87 -15.69
C GLU A 63 18.16 3.67 -16.00
N ALA A 64 17.97 4.12 -17.24
CA ALA A 64 16.74 4.80 -17.65
C ALA A 64 15.51 3.90 -17.48
N ASN A 65 15.61 2.61 -17.82
CA ASN A 65 14.54 1.64 -17.61
C ASN A 65 14.27 1.39 -16.12
N ALA A 66 15.31 1.38 -15.28
CA ALA A 66 15.16 1.31 -13.83
C ALA A 66 14.37 2.53 -13.29
N LEU A 67 14.71 3.74 -13.74
CA LEU A 67 14.01 4.96 -13.33
C LEU A 67 12.57 5.01 -13.87
N LEU A 68 12.34 4.55 -15.11
CA LEU A 68 11.00 4.39 -15.68
C LEU A 68 10.15 3.41 -14.86
N ALA A 69 10.72 2.27 -14.47
CA ALA A 69 10.04 1.29 -13.64
C ALA A 69 9.63 1.87 -12.28
N LEU A 70 10.53 2.60 -11.62
CA LEU A 70 10.25 3.26 -10.34
C LEU A 70 9.22 4.40 -10.47
N THR A 71 9.19 5.09 -11.61
CA THR A 71 8.17 6.10 -11.90
C THR A 71 6.79 5.46 -12.04
N TYR A 72 6.68 4.40 -12.84
CA TYR A 72 5.45 3.62 -12.97
C TYR A 72 5.01 3.01 -11.64
N GLN A 73 5.96 2.53 -10.83
CA GLN A 73 5.68 2.04 -9.49
C GLN A 73 5.10 3.16 -8.61
N GLY A 74 5.70 4.35 -8.61
CA GLY A 74 5.18 5.51 -7.90
C GLY A 74 3.75 5.85 -8.34
N ALA A 75 3.48 5.83 -9.64
CA ALA A 75 2.14 6.01 -10.18
C ALA A 75 1.15 4.95 -9.68
N ALA A 76 1.51 3.66 -9.74
CA ALA A 76 0.66 2.58 -9.26
C ALA A 76 0.32 2.74 -7.77
N MET A 77 1.31 3.09 -6.94
CA MET A 77 1.11 3.28 -5.50
C MET A 77 0.20 4.48 -5.20
N VAL A 78 0.37 5.60 -5.90
CA VAL A 78 -0.49 6.79 -5.75
C VAL A 78 -1.92 6.49 -6.22
N LEU A 79 -2.08 5.89 -7.40
CA LEU A 79 -3.39 5.52 -7.97
C LEU A 79 -4.14 4.54 -7.07
N GLY A 80 -3.44 3.56 -6.50
CA GLY A 80 -4.02 2.64 -5.52
C GLY A 80 -4.51 3.35 -4.26
N LYS A 81 -3.82 4.40 -3.79
CA LYS A 81 -4.31 5.23 -2.66
C LYS A 81 -5.52 6.08 -3.01
N LEU A 82 -5.70 6.42 -4.29
CA LEU A 82 -6.85 7.17 -4.80
C LEU A 82 -8.04 6.25 -5.18
N GLY A 83 -7.87 4.93 -5.14
CA GLY A 83 -8.89 3.95 -5.51
C GLY A 83 -8.99 3.66 -7.01
N GLU A 84 -8.06 4.19 -7.81
CA GLU A 84 -7.99 4.00 -9.27
C GLU A 84 -7.33 2.66 -9.62
N ASN A 85 -7.96 1.56 -9.20
CA ASN A 85 -7.35 0.21 -9.20
C ASN A 85 -6.93 -0.29 -10.60
N GLU A 86 -7.74 -0.05 -11.63
CA GLU A 86 -7.43 -0.46 -13.01
C GLU A 86 -6.21 0.31 -13.57
N LEU A 87 -6.15 1.62 -13.31
CA LEU A 87 -5.00 2.45 -13.70
C LEU A 87 -3.75 2.06 -12.91
N ALA A 88 -3.90 1.73 -11.62
CA ALA A 88 -2.80 1.23 -10.80
C ALA A 88 -2.24 -0.09 -11.35
N TRP A 89 -3.11 -1.01 -11.75
CA TRP A 89 -2.72 -2.26 -12.41
C TRP A 89 -1.95 -2.01 -13.70
N MET A 90 -2.49 -1.15 -14.60
CA MET A 90 -1.82 -0.81 -15.86
C MET A 90 -0.44 -0.16 -15.63
N ALA A 91 -0.32 0.70 -14.63
CA ALA A 91 0.96 1.30 -14.26
C ALA A 91 1.94 0.25 -13.72
N ALA A 92 1.49 -0.65 -12.83
CA ALA A 92 2.32 -1.71 -12.27
C ALA A 92 2.82 -2.69 -13.35
N ASP A 93 1.96 -3.08 -14.29
CA ASP A 93 2.31 -3.96 -15.42
C ASP A 93 3.40 -3.34 -16.32
N ARG A 94 3.19 -2.09 -16.75
CA ARG A 94 4.20 -1.35 -17.53
C ARG A 94 5.50 -1.13 -16.75
N GLY A 95 5.39 -0.88 -15.45
CA GLY A 95 6.54 -0.76 -14.56
C GLY A 95 7.33 -2.06 -14.47
N LEU A 96 6.66 -3.21 -14.38
CA LEU A 96 7.31 -4.52 -14.35
C LEU A 96 8.05 -4.81 -15.67
N ALA A 97 7.45 -4.49 -16.81
CA ALA A 97 8.11 -4.63 -18.11
C ALA A 97 9.36 -3.74 -18.24
N ALA A 98 9.33 -2.52 -17.69
CA ALA A 98 10.52 -1.66 -17.62
C ALA A 98 11.56 -2.19 -16.63
N ALA A 99 11.13 -2.73 -15.48
CA ALA A 99 12.03 -3.32 -14.49
C ALA A 99 12.82 -4.50 -15.06
N GLN A 100 12.16 -5.38 -15.82
CA GLN A 100 12.81 -6.48 -16.52
C GLN A 100 13.86 -5.99 -17.53
N GLN A 101 13.56 -4.92 -18.28
CA GLN A 101 14.51 -4.30 -19.21
C GLN A 101 15.70 -3.63 -18.52
N SER A 102 15.59 -3.27 -17.24
CA SER A 102 16.69 -2.71 -16.46
C SER A 102 17.71 -3.75 -15.98
N GLY A 103 17.36 -5.04 -16.01
CA GLY A 103 18.19 -6.11 -15.43
C GLY A 103 18.35 -6.04 -13.90
N ASN A 104 17.67 -5.12 -13.21
CA ASN A 104 17.82 -4.93 -11.77
C ASN A 104 16.78 -5.74 -10.98
N ASN A 105 17.22 -6.87 -10.41
CA ASN A 105 16.34 -7.77 -9.65
C ASN A 105 15.69 -7.12 -8.42
N VAL A 106 16.33 -6.13 -7.78
CA VAL A 106 15.74 -5.41 -6.63
C VAL A 106 14.52 -4.59 -7.10
N ILE A 107 14.63 -3.93 -8.24
CA ILE A 107 13.51 -3.15 -8.82
C ILE A 107 12.41 -4.09 -9.31
N THR A 108 12.76 -5.18 -9.99
CA THR A 108 11.79 -6.21 -10.42
C THR A 108 11.01 -6.77 -9.23
N GLY A 109 11.70 -7.13 -8.13
CA GLY A 109 11.06 -7.55 -6.89
C GLY A 109 10.14 -6.49 -6.28
N SER A 110 10.55 -5.22 -6.31
CA SER A 110 9.74 -4.10 -5.83
C SER A 110 8.45 -3.93 -6.67
N LEU A 111 8.51 -4.19 -7.98
CA LEU A 111 7.34 -4.16 -8.85
C LEU A 111 6.41 -5.36 -8.62
N PHE A 112 6.93 -6.58 -8.36
CA PHE A 112 6.09 -7.71 -7.95
C PHE A 112 5.24 -7.40 -6.72
N ARG A 113 5.79 -6.66 -5.75
CA ARG A 113 5.03 -6.19 -4.58
C ARG A 113 3.88 -5.28 -4.98
N SER A 114 4.11 -4.40 -5.94
CA SER A 114 3.12 -3.43 -6.40
C SER A 114 1.99 -4.12 -7.18
N VAL A 115 2.33 -5.10 -8.02
CA VAL A 115 1.37 -5.99 -8.69
C VAL A 115 0.56 -6.78 -7.65
N THR A 116 1.21 -7.33 -6.61
CA THR A 116 0.54 -8.04 -5.50
C THR A 116 -0.48 -7.14 -4.79
N HIS A 117 -0.15 -5.87 -4.53
CA HIS A 117 -1.10 -4.91 -3.98
C HIS A 117 -2.30 -4.63 -4.89
N CYS A 118 -2.10 -4.59 -6.21
CA CYS A 118 -3.20 -4.40 -7.16
C CYS A 118 -4.12 -5.64 -7.22
N LEU A 119 -3.56 -6.85 -7.13
CA LEU A 119 -4.36 -8.08 -7.00
C LEU A 119 -5.18 -8.08 -5.71
N LEU A 120 -4.58 -7.63 -4.60
CA LEU A 120 -5.27 -7.46 -3.32
C LEU A 120 -6.43 -6.47 -3.41
N SER A 121 -6.26 -5.33 -4.08
CA SER A 121 -7.31 -4.30 -4.17
C SER A 121 -8.47 -4.72 -5.08
N THR A 122 -8.26 -5.70 -5.95
CA THR A 122 -9.26 -6.26 -6.88
C THR A 122 -9.84 -7.60 -6.42
N GLY A 123 -9.51 -8.06 -5.21
CA GLY A 123 -10.07 -9.30 -4.64
C GLY A 123 -9.44 -10.60 -5.17
N ARG A 124 -8.33 -10.53 -5.90
CA ARG A 124 -7.66 -11.68 -6.55
C ARG A 124 -6.62 -12.30 -5.62
N TYR A 125 -7.06 -12.76 -4.46
CA TYR A 125 -6.18 -13.14 -3.35
C TYR A 125 -5.31 -14.37 -3.63
N GLU A 126 -5.88 -15.43 -4.21
CA GLU A 126 -5.15 -16.66 -4.52
C GLU A 126 -4.08 -16.40 -5.59
N THR A 127 -4.41 -15.58 -6.60
CA THR A 127 -3.44 -15.13 -7.61
C THR A 127 -2.31 -14.31 -6.99
N ALA A 128 -2.61 -13.47 -5.99
CA ALA A 128 -1.59 -12.71 -5.27
C ALA A 128 -0.67 -13.61 -4.45
N VAL A 129 -1.20 -14.67 -3.82
CA VAL A 129 -0.40 -15.68 -3.10
C VAL A 129 0.55 -16.41 -4.04
N GLN A 130 0.05 -16.87 -5.20
CA GLN A 130 0.86 -17.54 -6.21
C GLN A 130 2.00 -16.63 -6.71
N LEU A 131 1.68 -15.38 -7.05
CA LEU A 131 2.67 -14.39 -7.49
C LEU A 131 3.78 -14.17 -6.46
N VAL A 132 3.44 -14.11 -5.16
CA VAL A 132 4.45 -13.96 -4.10
C VAL A 132 5.37 -15.17 -4.02
N GLY A 133 4.85 -16.39 -4.19
CA GLY A 133 5.66 -17.61 -4.28
C GLY A 133 6.63 -17.59 -5.47
N ASP A 134 6.12 -17.25 -6.66
CA ASP A 134 6.93 -17.18 -7.89
C ASP A 134 7.99 -16.07 -7.79
N ALA A 135 7.62 -14.90 -7.27
CA ALA A 135 8.53 -13.78 -7.05
C ALA A 135 9.63 -14.11 -6.02
N ALA A 136 9.28 -14.87 -4.97
CA ALA A 136 10.26 -15.34 -4.00
C ALA A 136 11.28 -16.29 -4.65
N GLY A 137 10.82 -17.27 -5.44
CA GLY A 137 11.69 -18.18 -6.18
C GLY A 137 12.59 -17.45 -7.19
N PHE A 138 12.08 -16.40 -7.85
CA PHE A 138 12.89 -15.55 -8.72
C PHE A 138 14.01 -14.80 -7.97
N LEU A 139 13.75 -14.35 -6.74
CA LEU A 139 14.71 -13.60 -5.92
C LEU A 139 15.65 -14.49 -5.09
N GLU A 140 15.26 -15.74 -4.83
CA GLU A 140 16.02 -16.68 -4.00
C GLU A 140 17.52 -16.78 -4.36
N PRO A 141 17.94 -16.84 -5.65
CA PRO A 141 19.35 -16.91 -6.01
C PRO A 141 20.19 -15.71 -5.53
N GLY A 142 19.57 -14.55 -5.31
CA GLY A 142 20.24 -13.34 -4.84
C GLY A 142 20.40 -13.25 -3.32
N LEU A 143 19.88 -14.23 -2.55
CA LEU A 143 19.84 -14.14 -1.09
C LEU A 143 21.19 -14.34 -0.39
N SER A 144 22.15 -15.01 -1.03
CA SER A 144 23.48 -15.27 -0.45
C SER A 144 24.29 -13.99 -0.25
N GLU A 145 24.17 -13.05 -1.19
CA GLU A 145 24.87 -11.76 -1.21
C GLU A 145 23.89 -10.58 -1.06
N ALA A 146 22.76 -10.83 -0.40
CA ALA A 146 21.67 -9.87 -0.32
C ALA A 146 22.09 -8.57 0.37
N THR A 147 21.96 -7.47 -0.37
CA THR A 147 22.07 -6.11 0.20
C THR A 147 20.86 -5.80 1.09
N PRO A 148 20.94 -4.78 1.96
CA PRO A 148 19.78 -4.34 2.76
C PRO A 148 18.55 -4.00 1.92
N SER A 149 18.72 -3.40 0.73
CA SER A 149 17.63 -3.15 -0.21
C SER A 149 17.00 -4.43 -0.75
N PHE A 150 17.82 -5.44 -1.05
CA PHE A 150 17.34 -6.74 -1.51
C PHE A 150 16.49 -7.43 -0.43
N LEU A 151 17.00 -7.51 0.80
CA LEU A 151 16.27 -8.08 1.94
C LEU A 151 14.96 -7.32 2.21
N SER A 152 14.99 -6.00 2.09
CA SER A 152 13.79 -5.15 2.31
C SER A 152 12.70 -5.42 1.28
N VAL A 153 13.06 -5.58 0.01
CA VAL A 153 12.11 -5.94 -1.06
C VAL A 153 11.60 -7.36 -0.88
N TYR A 154 12.51 -8.32 -0.68
CA TYR A 154 12.17 -9.74 -0.48
C TYR A 154 11.22 -9.94 0.70
N GLY A 155 11.54 -9.37 1.86
CA GLY A 155 10.70 -9.50 3.05
C GLY A 155 9.34 -8.82 2.91
N THR A 156 9.25 -7.68 2.22
CA THR A 156 7.95 -6.99 2.03
C THR A 156 7.03 -7.74 1.07
N LEU A 157 7.55 -8.54 0.13
CA LEU A 157 6.72 -9.42 -0.70
C LEU A 157 5.91 -10.39 0.17
N PHE A 158 6.55 -11.01 1.15
CA PHE A 158 5.87 -11.91 2.09
C PHE A 158 4.86 -11.19 2.98
N LEU A 159 5.12 -9.93 3.36
CA LEU A 159 4.13 -9.14 4.08
C LEU A 159 2.86 -8.90 3.25
N ALA A 160 3.01 -8.54 1.97
CA ALA A 160 1.88 -8.41 1.05
C ALA A 160 1.17 -9.76 0.83
N GLY A 161 1.93 -10.83 0.62
CA GLY A 161 1.42 -12.19 0.46
C GLY A 161 0.65 -12.68 1.69
N SER A 162 1.12 -12.35 2.90
CA SER A 162 0.44 -12.75 4.14
C SER A 162 -0.95 -12.12 4.26
N MET A 163 -1.12 -10.87 3.81
CA MET A 163 -2.43 -10.23 3.73
C MET A 163 -3.33 -10.86 2.69
N ALA A 164 -2.77 -11.29 1.55
CA ALA A 164 -3.53 -12.01 0.53
C ALA A 164 -4.01 -13.37 1.03
N ALA A 165 -3.11 -14.16 1.62
CA ALA A 165 -3.43 -15.46 2.23
C ALA A 165 -4.48 -15.30 3.34
N ALA A 166 -4.36 -14.28 4.20
CA ALA A 166 -5.32 -14.04 5.26
C ALA A 166 -6.72 -13.72 4.73
N ARG A 167 -6.82 -12.93 3.66
CA ARG A 167 -8.10 -12.61 2.99
C ARG A 167 -8.68 -13.77 2.19
N ALA A 168 -7.85 -14.71 1.78
CA ALA A 168 -8.27 -16.00 1.22
C ALA A 168 -8.59 -17.04 2.32
N GLU A 169 -8.62 -16.64 3.60
CA GLU A 169 -8.83 -17.51 4.77
C GLU A 169 -7.79 -18.65 4.94
N ASP A 170 -6.64 -18.57 4.25
CA ASP A 170 -5.55 -19.54 4.34
C ASP A 170 -4.61 -19.20 5.50
N ARG A 171 -4.96 -19.72 6.68
CA ARG A 171 -4.15 -19.56 7.91
C ARG A 171 -2.75 -20.14 7.77
N ALA A 172 -2.59 -21.26 7.08
CA ALA A 172 -1.32 -21.95 6.99
C ALA A 172 -0.30 -21.13 6.20
N THR A 173 -0.71 -20.66 5.01
CA THR A 173 0.13 -19.82 4.15
C THR A 173 0.37 -18.46 4.77
N THR A 174 -0.62 -17.86 5.44
CA THR A 174 -0.45 -16.61 6.20
C THR A 174 0.70 -16.72 7.19
N GLN A 175 0.72 -17.79 8.00
CA GLN A 175 1.77 -18.00 9.00
C GLN A 175 3.12 -18.32 8.37
N ALA A 176 3.16 -19.05 7.24
CA ALA A 176 4.40 -19.33 6.53
C ALA A 176 5.04 -18.03 6.02
N PHE A 177 4.27 -17.17 5.36
CA PHE A 177 4.77 -15.89 4.86
C PHE A 177 5.18 -14.93 5.98
N LEU A 178 4.45 -14.86 7.10
CA LEU A 178 4.87 -14.05 8.26
C LEU A 178 6.20 -14.54 8.86
N ARG A 179 6.43 -15.86 8.93
CA ARG A 179 7.71 -16.41 9.40
C ARG A 179 8.87 -16.04 8.48
N GLU A 180 8.66 -16.11 7.16
CA GLU A 180 9.69 -15.75 6.19
C GLU A 180 10.03 -14.25 6.25
N ALA A 181 9.00 -13.40 6.38
CA ALA A 181 9.19 -11.97 6.61
C ALA A 181 9.94 -11.69 7.92
N GLU A 182 9.62 -12.40 9.01
CA GLU A 182 10.30 -12.25 10.30
C GLU A 182 11.77 -12.71 10.25
N ALA A 183 12.05 -13.83 9.59
CA ALA A 183 13.42 -14.30 9.36
C ALA A 183 14.23 -13.28 8.54
N THR A 184 13.61 -12.71 7.50
CA THR A 184 14.23 -11.67 6.67
C THR A 184 14.47 -10.38 7.46
N ALA A 185 13.53 -9.95 8.30
CA ALA A 185 13.69 -8.78 9.16
C ALA A 185 14.79 -8.99 10.21
N THR A 186 14.92 -10.20 10.75
CA THR A 186 16.02 -10.57 11.66
C THR A 186 17.37 -10.44 10.96
N ARG A 187 17.48 -10.89 9.70
CA ARG A 187 18.69 -10.72 8.87
C ARG A 187 19.00 -9.25 8.57
N LEU A 188 17.97 -8.42 8.35
CA LEU A 188 18.12 -6.97 8.14
C LEU A 188 18.54 -6.22 9.43
N SER A 189 18.29 -6.80 10.61
CA SER A 189 18.66 -6.35 11.95
C SER A 189 17.96 -5.11 12.51
N SER A 190 17.36 -4.26 11.69
CA SER A 190 16.66 -3.05 12.14
C SER A 190 15.56 -2.62 11.16
N ASP A 191 14.68 -1.72 11.61
CA ASP A 191 13.75 -1.04 10.71
C ASP A 191 14.51 -0.10 9.78
N ALA A 192 14.25 -0.24 8.48
CA ALA A 192 14.87 0.59 7.45
C ALA A 192 13.88 0.91 6.33
N ASN A 193 14.15 1.98 5.59
CA ASN A 193 13.29 2.43 4.51
C ASN A 193 13.95 2.31 3.12
N HIS A 194 14.63 1.19 2.88
CA HIS A 194 15.18 0.90 1.56
C HIS A 194 14.05 0.67 0.55
N MET A 195 14.18 1.23 -0.65
CA MET A 195 13.16 1.11 -1.71
C MET A 195 11.74 1.49 -1.26
N TRP A 196 11.63 2.45 -0.31
CA TRP A 196 10.34 2.93 0.22
C TRP A 196 9.45 1.83 0.83
N THR A 197 10.08 0.73 1.27
CA THR A 197 9.36 -0.42 1.81
C THR A 197 9.06 -0.28 3.29
N ALA A 198 9.73 0.63 4.01
CA ALA A 198 9.71 0.72 5.47
C ALA A 198 9.70 -0.68 6.13
N PHE A 199 10.59 -1.56 5.67
CA PHE A 199 10.64 -2.95 6.07
C PHE A 199 11.52 -3.12 7.31
N GLY A 200 11.09 -4.04 8.18
CA GLY A 200 11.77 -4.37 9.41
C GLY A 200 10.83 -4.95 10.45
N PRO A 201 11.33 -5.19 11.67
CA PRO A 201 10.57 -5.82 12.75
C PRO A 201 9.23 -5.13 13.05
N THR A 202 9.18 -3.80 13.02
CA THR A 202 7.95 -3.04 13.29
C THR A 202 6.89 -3.32 12.22
N ASN A 203 7.29 -3.32 10.95
CA ASN A 203 6.36 -3.58 9.85
C ASN A 203 5.86 -5.03 9.85
N VAL A 204 6.71 -5.99 10.23
CA VAL A 204 6.28 -7.39 10.44
C VAL A 204 5.23 -7.48 11.55
N ALA A 205 5.44 -6.82 12.69
CA ALA A 205 4.49 -6.80 13.79
C ALA A 205 3.12 -6.23 13.38
N ILE A 206 3.11 -5.15 12.59
CA ILE A 206 1.87 -4.57 12.03
C ILE A 206 1.11 -5.59 11.18
N HIS A 207 1.82 -6.33 10.32
CA HIS A 207 1.18 -7.33 9.47
C HIS A 207 0.70 -8.56 10.25
N LYS A 208 1.39 -8.96 11.32
CA LYS A 208 0.90 -10.00 12.25
C LYS A 208 -0.45 -9.60 12.86
N VAL A 209 -0.58 -8.35 13.32
CA VAL A 209 -1.85 -7.81 13.83
C VAL A 209 -2.91 -7.75 12.73
N ALA A 210 -2.54 -7.23 11.55
CA ALA A 210 -3.50 -7.03 10.46
C ALA A 210 -4.06 -8.35 9.93
N THR A 211 -3.21 -9.34 9.69
CA THR A 211 -3.63 -10.67 9.24
C THR A 211 -4.46 -11.40 10.30
N ALA A 212 -4.14 -11.24 11.60
CA ALA A 212 -4.97 -11.80 12.67
C ALA A 212 -6.40 -11.23 12.65
N GLY A 213 -6.55 -9.91 12.40
CA GLY A 213 -7.85 -9.27 12.26
C GLY A 213 -8.65 -9.77 11.06
N GLU A 214 -8.02 -9.92 9.88
CA GLU A 214 -8.68 -10.49 8.69
C GLU A 214 -9.11 -11.95 8.92
N LEU A 215 -8.37 -12.71 9.76
CA LEU A 215 -8.67 -14.09 10.15
C LEU A 215 -9.60 -14.22 11.37
N GLY A 216 -10.17 -13.12 11.86
CA GLY A 216 -11.11 -13.11 13.00
C GLY A 216 -10.48 -13.38 14.37
N ALA A 217 -9.15 -13.36 14.49
CA ALA A 217 -8.41 -13.55 15.75
C ALA A 217 -8.23 -12.22 16.50
N PHE A 218 -9.34 -11.56 16.82
CA PHE A 218 -9.36 -10.18 17.35
C PHE A 218 -8.63 -10.02 18.69
N GLN A 219 -8.57 -11.07 19.53
CA GLN A 219 -7.82 -11.02 20.79
C GLN A 219 -6.32 -10.81 20.54
N VAL A 220 -5.74 -11.57 19.60
CA VAL A 220 -4.32 -11.43 19.21
C VAL A 220 -4.03 -10.04 18.68
N ALA A 221 -4.95 -9.48 17.88
CA ALA A 221 -4.83 -8.12 17.37
C ALA A 221 -4.89 -7.07 18.50
N SER A 222 -5.78 -7.26 19.48
CA SER A 222 -5.94 -6.38 20.65
C SER A 222 -4.73 -6.40 21.58
N ASP A 223 -4.11 -7.57 21.78
CA ASP A 223 -2.99 -7.72 22.72
C ASP A 223 -1.69 -7.14 22.14
N LEU A 224 -1.46 -7.34 20.84
CA LEU A 224 -0.23 -6.91 20.15
C LEU A 224 -0.30 -5.46 19.65
N GLY A 225 -1.47 -4.98 19.22
CA GLY A 225 -1.63 -3.66 18.60
C GLY A 225 -1.08 -2.48 19.42
N PRO A 226 -1.39 -2.36 20.73
CA PRO A 226 -0.91 -1.26 21.58
C PRO A 226 0.61 -1.22 21.78
N GLN A 227 1.32 -2.31 21.50
CA GLN A 227 2.76 -2.43 21.74
C GLN A 227 3.61 -1.98 20.54
N ILE A 228 2.97 -1.68 19.40
CA ILE A 228 3.66 -1.32 18.16
C ILE A 228 3.86 0.19 18.10
N ASP A 229 5.11 0.63 18.22
CA ASP A 229 5.49 2.01 17.92
C ASP A 229 5.59 2.22 16.40
N THR A 230 4.69 3.02 15.84
CA THR A 230 4.66 3.35 14.40
C THR A 230 5.27 4.72 14.08
N SER A 231 5.79 5.43 15.07
CA SER A 231 6.32 6.80 14.91
C SER A 231 7.49 6.87 13.93
N GLY A 232 8.29 5.80 13.84
CA GLY A 232 9.41 5.66 12.90
C GLY A 232 9.01 5.36 11.46
N LEU A 233 7.74 5.02 11.19
CA LEU A 233 7.29 4.69 9.83
C LEU A 233 6.96 5.94 9.00
N PRO A 234 6.99 5.85 7.67
CA PRO A 234 6.43 6.86 6.77
C PRO A 234 4.96 7.21 7.06
N VAL A 235 4.56 8.47 6.81
CA VAL A 235 3.26 9.02 7.24
C VAL A 235 2.08 8.26 6.63
N GLU A 236 2.20 7.82 5.38
CA GLU A 236 1.18 7.06 4.65
C GLU A 236 0.89 5.68 5.23
N ARG A 237 1.73 5.20 6.16
CA ARG A 237 1.57 3.91 6.86
C ARG A 237 1.08 4.04 8.29
N ARG A 238 1.25 5.20 8.94
CA ARG A 238 0.86 5.40 10.35
C ARG A 238 -0.65 5.29 10.60
N TYR A 239 -1.48 5.64 9.61
CA TYR A 239 -2.95 5.73 9.78
C TYR A 239 -3.73 4.45 9.41
N VAL A 240 -3.08 3.48 8.75
CA VAL A 240 -3.74 2.25 8.30
C VAL A 240 -4.16 1.37 9.49
N THR A 241 -3.38 1.41 10.58
CA THR A 241 -3.65 0.61 11.77
C THR A 241 -4.76 1.23 12.64
N THR A 242 -4.90 2.55 12.75
CA THR A 242 -5.82 3.13 13.76
C THR A 242 -7.27 3.28 13.29
N SER A 243 -7.51 3.41 11.98
CA SER A 243 -8.84 3.70 11.43
C SER A 243 -9.65 2.44 11.09
N LYS A 244 -9.01 1.38 10.57
CA LYS A 244 -9.68 0.14 10.14
C LYS A 244 -10.26 -0.67 11.32
N TRP A 245 -9.60 -0.62 12.49
CA TRP A 245 -10.02 -1.35 13.69
C TRP A 245 -11.10 -0.61 14.50
N ARG A 246 -11.05 0.73 14.55
CA ARG A 246 -12.00 1.50 15.37
C ARG A 246 -13.44 1.36 14.88
N THR A 247 -13.65 1.11 13.59
CA THR A 247 -14.98 0.89 13.00
C THR A 247 -15.55 -0.51 13.25
N HIS A 248 -14.73 -1.50 13.61
CA HIS A 248 -15.18 -2.89 13.84
C HIS A 248 -15.19 -3.29 15.33
N SER A 249 -14.59 -2.50 16.23
CA SER A 249 -14.48 -2.80 17.67
C SER A 249 -15.57 -2.20 18.56
N LEU A 250 -16.57 -1.51 18.02
CA LEU A 250 -17.72 -1.05 18.82
C LEU A 250 -18.95 -1.88 18.48
N PRO A 251 -19.50 -2.69 19.40
CA PRO A 251 -20.90 -3.07 19.28
C PRO A 251 -21.71 -1.76 19.29
N GLU A 252 -22.51 -1.57 18.26
CA GLU A 252 -23.47 -0.49 18.15
C GLU A 252 -24.37 -0.53 19.39
N THR A 253 -24.07 0.30 20.39
CA THR A 253 -24.94 0.47 21.54
C THR A 253 -26.19 1.17 21.02
N ALA A 254 -27.24 0.38 20.79
CA ALA A 254 -28.55 0.90 20.47
C ALA A 254 -28.92 2.03 21.45
N PRO A 255 -29.44 3.17 20.97
CA PRO A 255 -29.87 4.23 21.86
C PRO A 255 -30.92 3.67 22.82
N THR A 256 -30.59 3.68 24.11
CA THR A 256 -31.51 3.36 25.19
C THR A 256 -32.71 4.30 25.09
N LYS A 257 -33.86 3.76 24.68
CA LYS A 257 -35.14 4.47 24.77
C LYS A 257 -35.32 4.92 26.23
N PRO A 258 -35.64 6.19 26.50
CA PRO A 258 -35.97 6.61 27.84
C PRO A 258 -37.23 5.86 28.30
N SER A 259 -37.15 5.24 29.47
CA SER A 259 -38.30 4.62 30.14
C SER A 259 -39.42 5.64 30.33
N PRO A 260 -40.71 5.25 30.13
CA PRO A 260 -41.82 6.18 30.27
C PRO A 260 -41.95 6.59 31.73
N SER A 261 -41.84 7.89 31.99
CA SER A 261 -42.18 8.45 33.30
C SER A 261 -43.67 8.27 33.53
N SER A 262 -44.01 7.68 34.67
CA SER A 262 -45.37 7.61 35.17
C SER A 262 -45.81 9.01 35.63
N SER A 263 -46.53 9.73 34.79
CA SER A 263 -47.37 10.86 35.22
C SER A 263 -48.83 10.57 34.87
N LYS A 264 -49.67 10.59 35.91
CA LYS A 264 -51.11 10.35 35.86
C LYS A 264 -51.82 11.39 34.96
N PRO A 265 -52.98 11.04 34.36
CA PRO A 265 -53.71 11.94 33.49
C PRO A 265 -54.48 12.99 34.30
N ASN A 266 -54.40 14.23 33.84
CA ASN A 266 -55.28 15.32 34.25
C ASN A 266 -56.46 15.36 33.26
N SER A 267 -57.65 15.01 33.72
CA SER A 267 -58.89 15.13 32.94
C SER A 267 -59.56 16.49 33.22
N SER A 268 -59.64 17.29 32.15
CA SER A 268 -60.64 18.32 31.81
C SER A 268 -62.03 18.12 32.44
N HIS A 269 -62.84 19.14 32.81
CA HIS A 269 -63.37 20.26 32.01
C HIS A 269 -64.14 21.26 32.93
N PRO A 270 -64.54 22.45 32.43
CA PRO A 270 -65.18 23.51 33.19
C PRO A 270 -66.71 23.40 33.20
N SER A 271 -67.37 23.79 34.29
CA SER A 271 -68.81 24.09 34.30
C SER A 271 -69.05 25.57 34.57
N LYS A 272 -69.58 26.28 33.56
CA LYS A 272 -70.33 27.52 33.74
C LYS A 272 -71.80 27.17 33.96
N SER A 273 -72.44 27.81 34.94
CA SER A 273 -73.87 28.12 34.96
C SER A 273 -74.05 29.40 35.77
N GLY A 274 -74.70 30.41 35.18
CA GLY A 274 -74.90 31.74 35.76
C GLY A 274 -76.25 31.96 36.43
N THR A 275 -76.34 33.15 37.09
CA THR A 275 -77.49 34.07 37.29
C THR A 275 -78.73 33.52 38.04
N THR A 276 -79.44 34.18 38.98
CA THR A 276 -79.79 35.60 39.22
C THR A 276 -80.46 35.75 40.60
N THR A 277 -80.45 36.97 41.16
CA THR A 277 -81.30 37.56 42.25
C THR A 277 -80.95 37.24 43.70
#